data_AF-A0A966HYF9-F1
#
_entry.id   AF-A0A966HYF9-F1
#
_cell.length_a   1.000
_cell.length_b   1.000
_cell.length_c   1.000
_cell.angle_alpha   90.00
_cell.angle_beta   90.00
_cell.angle_gamma   90.00
#
_symmetry.space_group_name_H-M   'P 1'
#
loop_
_entity.id
_entity.type
_entity.pdbx_description
1 polymer ?
#
loop_
_entity_poly.entity_id
_entity_poly.type
_entity_poly.pdbx_seq_one_letter_code
_entity_poly.pdbx_strand_id
1 'polypeptide(L)'
;ENAFKTLQAKGKKAIHFSAIWWSLGAHFTNIYHANSAKTHEGRLKVLDQLSDGSKDLSKDAVFQNWLATFDLLKKYNGSTANLTDTEYDASIASLSSGNYGFLFQGNWTEPNLMTAAPGTDFGIMPLPISTDAATYGNDSIPVGVPGYFMIDAKQSTKAERDGAIDFLTWLYTSPKGQGFVANPVTKGGMGFIPVYKGFKVEPATSMARDISKFVVAGKTLEWINTYYPAGLQETVGKVSMQQYFTDKITSADLAKAIQDAWKGSVKTWRGVKK
;
A
#
# COMPACT_ATOMS: atom_id res chain seq x y z
N GLU A 1 10.59 2.25 16.81
CA GLU A 1 10.43 1.65 18.17
C GLU A 1 10.10 2.67 19.25
N ASN A 2 10.82 3.80 19.39
CA ASN A 2 10.58 4.79 20.46
C ASN A 2 9.11 5.27 20.55
N ALA A 3 8.47 5.58 19.42
CA ALA A 3 7.05 5.95 19.39
C ALA A 3 6.13 4.88 19.99
N PHE A 4 6.41 3.59 19.74
CA PHE A 4 5.65 2.47 20.30
C PHE A 4 5.84 2.36 21.81
N LYS A 5 7.08 2.50 22.30
CA LYS A 5 7.40 2.52 23.74
C LYS A 5 6.69 3.70 24.44
N THR A 6 6.66 4.88 23.82
CA THR A 6 5.96 6.05 24.36
C THR A 6 4.45 5.81 24.50
N LEU A 7 3.82 5.14 23.53
CA LEU A 7 2.40 4.79 23.62
C LEU A 7 2.13 3.78 24.75
N GLN A 8 2.93 2.72 24.84
CA GLN A 8 2.80 1.71 25.90
C GLN A 8 3.00 2.29 27.30
N ALA A 9 3.97 3.20 27.47
CA ALA A 9 4.19 3.89 28.75
C ALA A 9 2.98 4.75 29.18
N LYS A 10 2.12 5.14 28.23
CA LYS A 10 0.85 5.87 28.47
C LYS A 10 -0.36 4.93 28.57
N GLY A 11 -0.15 3.62 28.70
CA GLY A 11 -1.21 2.62 28.77
C GLY A 11 -1.96 2.39 27.46
N LYS A 12 -1.40 2.84 26.32
CA LYS A 12 -1.97 2.64 24.98
C LYS A 12 -1.32 1.47 24.26
N LYS A 13 -2.04 0.85 23.34
CA LYS A 13 -1.47 -0.13 22.42
C LYS A 13 -0.70 0.61 21.31
N ALA A 14 0.44 0.04 20.92
CA ALA A 14 1.32 0.69 19.96
C ALA A 14 0.72 0.70 18.55
N ILE A 15 0.57 -0.48 17.94
CA ILE A 15 0.09 -0.64 16.57
C ILE A 15 -0.90 -1.79 16.46
N HIS A 16 -1.88 -1.66 15.56
CA HIS A 16 -2.58 -2.80 14.99
C HIS A 16 -1.88 -3.14 13.66
N PHE A 17 -1.03 -4.17 13.67
CA PHE A 17 -0.35 -4.65 12.47
C PHE A 17 -1.18 -5.76 11.84
N SER A 18 -1.92 -5.40 10.78
CA SER A 18 -2.89 -6.29 10.17
C SER A 18 -2.22 -7.50 9.51
N ALA A 19 -2.72 -8.70 9.81
CA ALA A 19 -2.25 -9.94 9.18
C ALA A 19 -3.07 -10.34 7.93
N ILE A 20 -3.88 -9.41 7.39
CA ILE A 20 -4.73 -9.69 6.22
C ILE A 20 -3.88 -9.96 4.98
N TRP A 21 -4.15 -11.07 4.32
CA TRP A 21 -3.23 -11.67 3.34
C TRP A 21 -2.90 -10.74 2.16
N TRP A 22 -3.87 -9.99 1.65
CA TRP A 22 -3.64 -9.08 0.51
C TRP A 22 -2.80 -7.88 0.92
N SER A 23 -2.92 -7.41 2.17
CA SER A 23 -2.08 -6.32 2.66
C SER A 23 -0.64 -6.78 2.86
N LEU A 24 -0.45 -7.96 3.45
CA LEU A 24 0.88 -8.54 3.59
C LEU A 24 1.51 -8.84 2.21
N GLY A 25 0.76 -9.51 1.33
CA GLY A 25 1.23 -10.01 0.05
C GLY A 25 1.41 -8.95 -1.02
N ALA A 26 0.66 -7.83 -0.96
CA ALA A 26 0.72 -6.77 -1.96
C ALA A 26 1.29 -5.45 -1.42
N HIS A 27 0.91 -5.01 -0.21
CA HIS A 27 1.30 -3.69 0.30
C HIS A 27 2.57 -3.73 1.13
N PHE A 28 2.67 -4.64 2.09
CA PHE A 28 3.86 -4.76 2.91
C PHE A 28 5.05 -5.24 2.06
N THR A 29 4.88 -6.24 1.20
CA THR A 29 5.93 -6.66 0.24
C THR A 29 6.34 -5.54 -0.72
N ASN A 30 5.41 -4.65 -1.14
CA ASN A 30 5.74 -3.52 -1.99
C ASN A 30 6.77 -2.60 -1.34
N ILE A 31 6.77 -2.47 -0.01
CA ILE A 31 7.78 -1.68 0.70
C ILE A 31 9.19 -2.21 0.40
N TYR A 32 9.42 -3.52 0.40
CA TYR A 32 10.70 -4.10 -0.01
C TYR A 32 11.01 -3.74 -1.47
N HIS A 33 10.11 -4.05 -2.40
CA HIS A 33 10.37 -3.88 -3.82
C HIS A 33 10.58 -2.41 -4.22
N ALA A 34 9.81 -1.48 -3.66
CA ALA A 34 9.95 -0.05 -3.90
C ALA A 34 11.26 0.52 -3.36
N ASN A 35 11.80 -0.05 -2.28
CA ASN A 35 13.07 0.35 -1.68
C ASN A 35 14.29 -0.41 -2.24
N SER A 36 14.07 -1.49 -3.01
CA SER A 36 15.15 -2.34 -3.53
C SER A 36 16.10 -1.63 -4.49
N ALA A 37 15.66 -0.54 -5.12
CA ALA A 37 16.50 0.36 -5.89
C ALA A 37 15.86 1.75 -6.03
N LYS A 38 16.70 2.77 -6.24
CA LYS A 38 16.27 4.16 -6.42
C LYS A 38 15.55 4.40 -7.75
N THR A 39 15.95 3.70 -8.81
CA THR A 39 15.39 3.85 -10.16
C THR A 39 14.37 2.77 -10.46
N HIS A 40 13.38 3.09 -11.30
CA HIS A 40 12.38 2.14 -11.79
C HIS A 40 13.04 0.90 -12.41
N GLU A 41 13.97 1.11 -13.34
CA GLU A 41 14.71 0.02 -13.99
C GLU A 41 15.52 -0.81 -12.98
N GLY A 42 16.08 -0.19 -11.93
CA GLY A 42 16.76 -0.92 -10.86
C GLY A 42 15.81 -1.86 -10.11
N ARG A 43 14.57 -1.42 -9.86
CA ARG A 43 13.53 -2.24 -9.22
C ARG A 43 13.09 -3.39 -10.13
N LEU A 44 12.93 -3.13 -11.43
CA LEU A 44 12.63 -4.19 -12.40
C LEU A 44 13.74 -5.24 -12.50
N LYS A 45 15.02 -4.84 -12.40
CA LYS A 45 16.14 -5.79 -12.34
C LYS A 45 16.08 -6.70 -11.11
N VAL A 46 15.59 -6.20 -9.97
CA VAL A 46 15.37 -7.05 -8.79
C VAL A 46 14.26 -8.08 -9.05
N LEU A 47 13.19 -7.70 -9.77
CA LEU A 47 12.17 -8.66 -10.21
C LEU A 47 12.75 -9.70 -11.18
N ASP A 48 13.60 -9.27 -12.12
CA ASP A 48 14.29 -10.18 -13.04
C ASP A 48 15.12 -11.21 -12.27
N GLN A 49 15.92 -10.77 -11.28
CA GLN A 49 16.76 -11.65 -10.46
C GLN A 49 15.94 -12.66 -9.65
N LEU A 50 14.78 -12.23 -9.12
CA LEU A 50 13.85 -13.11 -8.41
C LEU A 50 13.24 -14.14 -9.36
N SER A 51 12.77 -13.72 -10.53
CA SER A 51 12.25 -14.60 -11.59
C SER A 51 13.30 -15.58 -12.09
N ASP A 52 14.55 -15.15 -12.29
CA ASP A 52 15.66 -16.01 -12.71
C ASP A 52 16.15 -16.95 -11.59
N GLY A 53 15.71 -16.74 -10.35
CA GLY A 53 16.16 -17.49 -9.18
C GLY A 53 17.60 -17.19 -8.77
N SER A 54 18.16 -16.05 -9.21
CA SER A 54 19.52 -15.61 -8.86
C SER A 54 19.56 -14.69 -7.65
N LYS A 55 18.41 -14.18 -7.19
CA LYS A 55 18.31 -13.34 -5.99
C LYS A 55 18.36 -14.18 -4.71
N ASP A 56 19.31 -13.87 -3.84
CA ASP A 56 19.37 -14.36 -2.46
C ASP A 56 18.89 -13.27 -1.49
N LEU A 57 17.62 -13.34 -1.10
CA LEU A 57 16.98 -12.40 -0.17
C LEU A 57 17.61 -12.44 1.21
N SER A 58 18.14 -13.59 1.64
CA SER A 58 18.78 -13.71 2.96
C SER A 58 20.04 -12.84 3.08
N LYS A 59 20.66 -12.47 1.94
CA LYS A 59 21.83 -11.59 1.84
C LYS A 59 21.52 -10.18 1.35
N ASP A 60 20.25 -9.87 1.09
CA ASP A 60 19.84 -8.53 0.65
C ASP A 60 19.60 -7.63 1.86
N ALA A 61 20.41 -6.58 2.00
CA ALA A 61 20.30 -5.63 3.11
C ALA A 61 18.95 -4.90 3.16
N VAL A 62 18.33 -4.60 2.01
CA VAL A 62 16.99 -3.98 1.95
C VAL A 62 15.94 -4.96 2.42
N PHE A 63 16.06 -6.24 2.04
CA PHE A 63 15.16 -7.29 2.53
C PHE A 63 15.30 -7.51 4.04
N GLN A 64 16.54 -7.55 4.56
CA GLN A 64 16.81 -7.69 5.99
C GLN A 64 16.22 -6.52 6.80
N ASN A 65 16.37 -5.29 6.29
CA ASN A 65 15.78 -4.08 6.86
C ASN A 65 14.24 -4.14 6.87
N TRP A 66 13.64 -4.53 5.74
CA TRP A 66 12.20 -4.73 5.62
C TRP A 66 11.67 -5.79 6.60
N LEU A 67 12.39 -6.90 6.74
CA LEU A 67 12.05 -7.98 7.68
C LEU A 67 12.19 -7.52 9.14
N ALA A 68 13.24 -6.78 9.48
CA ALA A 68 13.41 -6.20 10.81
C ALA A 68 12.25 -5.24 11.16
N THR A 69 11.75 -4.48 10.19
CA THR A 69 10.54 -3.68 10.37
C THR A 69 9.30 -4.55 10.56
N PHE A 70 9.11 -5.63 9.79
CA PHE A 70 8.02 -6.59 10.02
C PHE A 70 8.04 -7.11 11.45
N ASP A 71 9.20 -7.59 11.92
CA ASP A 71 9.37 -8.15 13.25
C ASP A 71 9.12 -7.12 14.35
N LEU A 72 9.53 -5.86 14.11
CA LEU A 72 9.22 -4.76 15.02
C LEU A 72 7.71 -4.50 15.10
N LEU A 73 7.01 -4.43 13.96
CA LEU A 73 5.57 -4.22 13.95
C LEU A 73 4.83 -5.38 14.63
N LYS A 74 5.25 -6.62 14.37
CA LYS A 74 4.73 -7.84 14.99
C LYS A 74 4.96 -7.84 16.50
N LYS A 75 6.17 -7.54 16.96
CA LYS A 75 6.54 -7.46 18.39
C LYS A 75 5.66 -6.48 19.17
N TYR A 76 5.32 -5.35 18.54
CA TYR A 76 4.51 -4.30 19.14
C TYR A 76 3.02 -4.37 18.77
N ASN A 77 2.60 -5.44 18.09
CA ASN A 77 1.22 -5.60 17.69
C ASN A 77 0.32 -5.76 18.94
N GLY A 78 -0.63 -4.85 19.10
CA GLY A 78 -1.55 -4.86 20.23
C GLY A 78 -2.79 -5.72 20.02
N SER A 79 -3.00 -6.24 18.80
CA SER A 79 -4.12 -7.12 18.44
C SER A 79 -3.73 -8.59 18.50
N THR A 80 -4.73 -9.44 18.74
CA THR A 80 -4.60 -10.89 18.52
C THR A 80 -4.47 -11.14 17.02
N ALA A 81 -3.58 -12.05 16.61
CA ALA A 81 -3.44 -12.42 15.21
C ALA A 81 -4.77 -12.93 14.64
N ASN A 82 -5.23 -12.31 13.57
CA ASN A 82 -6.41 -12.70 12.81
C ASN A 82 -6.05 -12.78 11.33
N LEU A 83 -6.13 -13.98 10.77
CA LEU A 83 -5.71 -14.27 9.40
C LEU A 83 -6.85 -14.19 8.38
N THR A 84 -8.07 -13.90 8.84
CA THR A 84 -9.28 -13.84 8.01
C THR A 84 -9.58 -12.42 7.55
N ASP A 85 -10.50 -12.25 6.61
CA ASP A 85 -10.88 -10.93 6.10
C ASP A 85 -11.59 -10.05 7.14
N THR A 86 -12.10 -10.64 8.23
CA THR A 86 -12.65 -9.88 9.37
C THR A 86 -11.62 -8.97 10.04
N GLU A 87 -10.34 -9.22 9.78
CA GLU A 87 -9.24 -8.40 10.26
C GLU A 87 -9.33 -6.95 9.78
N TYR A 88 -9.91 -6.70 8.60
CA TYR A 88 -10.04 -5.35 8.06
C TYR A 88 -10.84 -4.45 9.02
N ASP A 89 -12.05 -4.87 9.39
CA ASP A 89 -12.92 -4.12 10.30
C ASP A 89 -12.34 -4.06 11.72
N ALA A 90 -11.70 -5.14 12.19
CA ALA A 90 -11.03 -5.17 13.48
C ALA A 90 -9.87 -4.15 13.58
N SER A 91 -9.14 -3.96 12.47
CA SER A 91 -8.04 -3.00 12.38
C SER A 91 -8.52 -1.55 12.42
N ILE A 92 -9.65 -1.26 11.74
CA ILE A 92 -10.32 0.05 11.78
C ILE A 92 -10.83 0.33 13.19
N ALA A 93 -11.56 -0.62 13.79
CA ALA A 93 -12.10 -0.49 15.15
C ALA A 93 -10.99 -0.26 16.19
N SER A 94 -9.83 -0.88 15.99
CA SER A 94 -8.67 -0.70 16.86
C SER A 94 -8.18 0.75 16.84
N LEU A 95 -7.93 1.33 15.66
CA LEU A 95 -7.46 2.72 15.57
C LEU A 95 -8.54 3.71 15.98
N SER A 96 -9.79 3.53 15.54
CA SER A 96 -10.90 4.44 15.84
C SER A 96 -11.28 4.46 17.33
N SER A 97 -10.96 3.41 18.08
CA SER A 97 -11.18 3.37 19.54
C SER A 97 -10.34 4.39 20.32
N GLY A 98 -9.28 4.96 19.72
CA GLY A 98 -8.30 5.80 20.42
C GLY A 98 -7.40 5.02 21.40
N ASN A 99 -7.44 3.68 21.36
CA ASN A 99 -6.60 2.82 22.20
C ASN A 99 -5.32 2.36 21.49
N TYR A 100 -5.27 2.43 20.16
CA TYR A 100 -4.09 2.14 19.35
C TYR A 100 -3.54 3.43 18.76
N GLY A 101 -2.22 3.61 18.75
CA GLY A 101 -1.61 4.80 18.16
C GLY A 101 -1.35 4.70 16.66
N PHE A 102 -1.18 3.48 16.13
CA PHE A 102 -0.86 3.24 14.73
C PHE A 102 -1.68 2.09 14.13
N LEU A 103 -1.84 2.14 12.81
CA LEU A 103 -2.44 1.11 11.97
C LEU A 103 -1.60 0.99 10.70
N PHE A 104 -1.23 -0.23 10.31
CA PHE A 104 -0.66 -0.47 8.99
C PHE A 104 -1.78 -0.78 7.98
N GLN A 105 -2.23 0.24 7.25
CA GLN A 105 -3.21 0.16 6.16
C GLN A 105 -3.01 1.34 5.18
N GLY A 106 -3.74 1.32 4.07
CA GLY A 106 -3.82 2.47 3.16
C GLY A 106 -4.95 3.45 3.49
N ASN A 107 -4.96 4.56 2.77
CA ASN A 107 -5.92 5.66 2.97
C ASN A 107 -7.37 5.30 2.60
N TRP A 108 -7.60 4.18 1.91
CA TRP A 108 -8.94 3.64 1.68
C TRP A 108 -9.70 3.32 2.97
N THR A 109 -9.00 3.21 4.11
CA THR A 109 -9.62 3.03 5.44
C THR A 109 -10.22 4.31 6.02
N GLU A 110 -9.80 5.49 5.54
CA GLU A 110 -10.17 6.78 6.11
C GLU A 110 -11.68 7.02 6.19
N PRO A 111 -12.51 6.68 5.17
CA PRO A 111 -13.96 6.84 5.28
C PRO A 111 -14.58 6.04 6.43
N ASN A 112 -14.12 4.79 6.64
CA ASN A 112 -14.58 3.96 7.74
C ASN A 112 -14.09 4.48 9.10
N LEU A 113 -12.84 4.95 9.17
CA LEU A 113 -12.28 5.57 10.39
C LEU A 113 -13.07 6.83 10.80
N MET A 114 -13.36 7.71 9.85
CA MET A 114 -14.15 8.93 10.09
C MET A 114 -15.60 8.61 10.51
N THR A 115 -16.15 7.51 10.00
CA THR A 115 -17.49 7.04 10.40
C THR A 115 -17.47 6.45 11.82
N ALA A 116 -16.45 5.66 12.15
CA ALA A 116 -16.31 5.00 13.44
C ALA A 116 -15.86 5.96 14.57
N ALA A 117 -15.17 7.05 14.24
CA ALA A 117 -14.76 8.09 15.18
C ALA A 117 -15.04 9.50 14.61
N PRO A 118 -16.32 9.93 14.58
CA PRO A 118 -16.70 11.24 14.06
C PRO A 118 -15.96 12.39 14.74
N GLY A 119 -15.48 13.35 13.95
CA GLY A 119 -14.72 14.51 14.46
C GLY A 119 -13.26 14.23 14.80
N THR A 120 -12.76 13.00 14.58
CA THR A 120 -11.34 12.67 14.74
C THR A 120 -10.61 12.77 13.41
N ASP A 121 -9.49 13.48 13.40
CA ASP A 121 -8.57 13.51 12.27
C ASP A 121 -7.57 12.34 12.36
N PHE A 122 -7.40 11.65 11.23
CA PHE A 122 -6.39 10.60 11.06
C PHE A 122 -5.35 11.06 10.03
N GLY A 123 -4.07 10.81 10.33
CA GLY A 123 -2.96 11.14 9.46
C GLY A 123 -2.30 9.90 8.84
N ILE A 124 -1.36 10.12 7.93
CA ILE A 124 -0.52 9.07 7.34
C ILE A 124 0.96 9.43 7.52
N MET A 125 1.81 8.42 7.65
CA MET A 125 3.25 8.60 7.74
C MET A 125 4.00 7.53 6.92
N PRO A 126 5.27 7.77 6.54
CA PRO A 126 6.14 6.75 5.99
C PRO A 126 6.25 5.54 6.92
N LEU A 127 6.51 4.36 6.35
CA LEU A 127 6.96 3.19 7.10
C LEU A 127 8.48 3.04 6.86
N PRO A 128 9.34 3.53 7.78
CA PRO A 128 10.78 3.37 7.63
C PRO A 128 11.19 1.90 7.72
N ILE A 129 12.15 1.50 6.88
CA ILE A 129 12.77 0.17 6.95
C ILE A 129 14.18 0.19 7.54
N SER A 130 14.73 1.39 7.78
CA SER A 130 16.08 1.57 8.33
C SER A 130 16.06 2.56 9.49
N THR A 131 17.00 2.43 10.41
CA THR A 131 17.24 3.40 11.50
C THR A 131 18.02 4.63 11.04
N ASP A 132 18.67 4.57 9.86
CA ASP A 132 19.28 5.74 9.23
C ASP A 132 18.22 6.53 8.45
N ALA A 133 17.93 7.75 8.90
CA ALA A 133 16.96 8.63 8.27
C ALA A 133 17.30 9.00 6.82
N ALA A 134 18.57 8.93 6.42
CA ALA A 134 19.01 9.20 5.05
C ALA A 134 18.82 8.01 4.09
N THR A 135 18.42 6.83 4.61
CA THR A 135 18.13 5.66 3.77
C THR A 135 17.00 6.00 2.80
N TYR A 136 17.20 5.67 1.52
CA TYR A 136 16.20 5.89 0.48
C TYR A 136 14.84 5.33 0.89
N GLY A 137 13.78 6.12 0.67
CA GLY A 137 12.39 5.76 0.94
C GLY A 137 11.92 5.84 2.38
N ASN A 138 12.81 6.04 3.37
CA ASN A 138 12.43 6.19 4.78
C ASN A 138 11.55 7.42 5.06
N ASP A 139 11.58 8.42 4.17
CA ASP A 139 10.80 9.65 4.27
C ASP A 139 9.64 9.72 3.25
N SER A 140 9.33 8.60 2.60
CA SER A 140 8.41 8.51 1.46
C SER A 140 7.30 7.48 1.71
N ILE A 141 6.16 7.65 1.04
CA ILE A 141 5.00 6.73 1.12
C ILE A 141 4.67 6.10 -0.23
N PRO A 142 4.15 4.86 -0.29
CA PRO A 142 3.60 4.31 -1.52
C PRO A 142 2.42 5.14 -2.03
N VAL A 143 2.51 5.65 -3.25
CA VAL A 143 1.42 6.41 -3.90
C VAL A 143 1.23 5.89 -5.32
N GLY A 144 -0.02 5.63 -5.69
CA GLY A 144 -0.36 5.06 -6.98
C GLY A 144 -1.75 5.39 -7.42
N VAL A 145 -2.04 5.00 -8.66
CA VAL A 145 -3.34 5.17 -9.29
C VAL A 145 -4.23 3.98 -8.89
N PRO A 146 -5.38 4.21 -8.23
CA PRO A 146 -6.23 3.13 -7.71
C PRO A 146 -6.98 2.39 -8.82
N GLY A 147 -7.11 2.99 -10.01
CA GLY A 147 -7.78 2.39 -11.15
C GLY A 147 -7.72 3.28 -12.40
N TYR A 148 -8.05 2.69 -13.54
CA TYR A 148 -8.09 3.35 -14.83
C TYR A 148 -9.48 3.20 -15.44
N PHE A 149 -10.00 4.27 -16.04
CA PHE A 149 -11.11 4.16 -16.98
C PHE A 149 -10.56 3.70 -18.33
N MET A 150 -11.16 2.65 -18.89
CA MET A 150 -10.80 2.13 -20.22
C MET A 150 -12.03 2.14 -21.12
N ILE A 151 -11.85 2.55 -22.38
CA ILE A 151 -12.91 2.56 -23.39
C ILE A 151 -12.63 1.39 -24.34
N ASP A 152 -13.58 0.46 -24.45
CA ASP A 152 -13.42 -0.72 -25.30
C ASP A 152 -13.51 -0.32 -26.79
N ALA A 153 -12.41 -0.52 -27.52
CA ALA A 153 -12.34 -0.20 -28.93
C ALA A 153 -13.05 -1.22 -29.85
N LYS A 154 -13.32 -2.43 -29.35
CA LYS A 154 -13.84 -3.56 -30.12
C LYS A 154 -15.33 -3.80 -29.91
N GLN A 155 -15.81 -3.69 -28.67
CA GLN A 155 -17.18 -4.03 -28.31
C GLN A 155 -18.11 -2.83 -28.24
N SER A 156 -17.58 -1.60 -28.06
CA SER A 156 -18.40 -0.40 -28.07
C SER A 156 -18.58 0.15 -29.49
N THR A 157 -19.77 0.63 -29.81
CA THR A 157 -20.07 1.42 -31.00
C THR A 157 -19.34 2.76 -30.97
N LYS A 158 -19.26 3.47 -32.11
CA LYS A 158 -18.66 4.81 -32.15
C LYS A 158 -19.36 5.77 -31.18
N ALA A 159 -20.69 5.76 -31.16
CA ALA A 159 -21.48 6.66 -30.31
C ALA A 159 -21.22 6.42 -28.82
N GLU A 160 -21.09 5.16 -28.38
CA GLU A 160 -20.77 4.84 -26.98
C GLU A 160 -19.36 5.30 -26.60
N ARG A 161 -18.38 5.14 -27.51
CA ARG A 161 -17.01 5.63 -27.27
C ARG A 161 -16.96 7.15 -27.19
N ASP A 162 -17.64 7.84 -28.09
CA ASP A 162 -17.73 9.31 -28.07
C ASP A 162 -18.40 9.79 -26.77
N GLY A 163 -19.52 9.17 -26.38
CA GLY A 163 -20.21 9.50 -25.13
C GLY A 163 -19.38 9.21 -23.86
N ALA A 164 -18.58 8.15 -23.86
CA ALA A 164 -17.66 7.85 -22.77
C ALA A 164 -16.55 8.93 -22.66
N ILE A 165 -16.01 9.39 -23.79
CA ILE A 165 -15.04 10.49 -23.83
C ILE A 165 -15.67 11.78 -23.31
N ASP A 166 -16.89 12.12 -23.74
CA ASP A 166 -17.61 13.30 -23.28
C ASP A 166 -17.85 13.27 -21.77
N PHE A 167 -18.30 12.12 -21.25
CA PHE A 167 -18.53 11.94 -19.82
C PHE A 167 -17.23 12.07 -19.00
N LEU A 168 -16.15 11.40 -19.39
CA LEU A 168 -14.87 11.47 -18.68
C LEU A 168 -14.27 12.88 -18.75
N THR A 169 -14.40 13.56 -19.89
CA THR A 169 -14.00 14.96 -20.05
C THR A 169 -14.77 15.84 -19.08
N TRP A 170 -16.10 15.74 -19.06
CA TRP A 170 -16.94 16.47 -18.11
C TRP A 170 -16.57 16.15 -16.65
N LEU A 171 -16.33 14.88 -16.31
CA LEU A 171 -16.01 14.44 -14.96
C LEU A 171 -14.73 15.07 -14.42
N TYR A 172 -13.68 15.16 -15.23
CA TYR A 172 -12.39 15.68 -14.77
C TYR A 172 -12.19 17.18 -14.99
N THR A 173 -12.95 17.81 -15.89
CA THR A 173 -12.74 19.23 -16.25
C THR A 173 -13.82 20.16 -15.73
N SER A 174 -15.05 19.68 -15.48
CA SER A 174 -16.12 20.55 -14.98
C SER A 174 -16.06 20.70 -13.46
N PRO A 175 -16.46 21.85 -12.89
CA PRO A 175 -16.50 22.03 -11.43
C PRO A 175 -17.35 20.97 -10.71
N LYS A 176 -18.50 20.59 -11.30
CA LYS A 176 -19.39 19.57 -10.72
C LYS A 176 -18.75 18.18 -10.77
N GLY A 177 -18.13 17.82 -11.90
CA GLY A 177 -17.39 16.57 -12.06
C GLY A 177 -16.20 16.46 -11.09
N GLN A 178 -15.40 17.52 -10.99
CA GLN A 178 -14.28 17.59 -10.03
C GLN A 178 -14.76 17.41 -8.59
N GLY A 179 -15.95 17.93 -8.27
CA GLY A 179 -16.65 17.66 -7.01
C GLY A 179 -16.90 16.17 -6.79
N PHE A 180 -17.43 15.43 -7.77
CA PHE A 180 -17.61 13.98 -7.64
C PHE A 180 -16.28 13.22 -7.46
N VAL A 181 -15.20 13.70 -8.07
CA VAL A 181 -13.88 13.05 -7.96
C VAL A 181 -13.26 13.26 -6.59
N ALA A 182 -13.17 14.50 -6.11
CA ALA A 182 -12.35 14.82 -4.95
C ALA A 182 -13.12 15.02 -3.64
N ASN A 183 -14.42 15.32 -3.68
CA ASN A 183 -15.18 15.47 -2.44
C ASN A 183 -15.27 14.12 -1.69
N PRO A 184 -15.37 14.15 -0.35
CA PRO A 184 -15.52 12.95 0.44
C PRO A 184 -16.87 12.29 0.16
N VAL A 185 -16.98 11.00 0.53
CA VAL A 185 -18.23 10.22 0.41
C VAL A 185 -19.41 10.89 1.12
N THR A 186 -19.15 11.60 2.23
CA THR A 186 -20.16 12.39 2.96
C THR A 186 -20.77 13.55 2.16
N LYS A 187 -20.12 13.97 1.06
CA LYS A 187 -20.61 14.96 0.09
C LYS A 187 -20.96 14.32 -1.27
N GLY A 188 -21.08 12.99 -1.32
CA GLY A 188 -21.40 12.24 -2.55
C GLY A 188 -20.25 12.12 -3.56
N GLY A 189 -19.02 12.39 -3.16
CA GLY A 189 -17.83 12.20 -4.01
C GLY A 189 -17.07 10.90 -3.71
N MET A 190 -16.02 10.65 -4.48
CA MET A 190 -15.18 9.44 -4.41
C MET A 190 -13.98 9.60 -3.45
N GLY A 191 -13.66 10.82 -3.03
CA GLY A 191 -12.52 11.11 -2.14
C GLY A 191 -11.15 10.89 -2.80
N PHE A 192 -11.06 10.89 -4.13
CA PHE A 192 -9.80 10.73 -4.83
C PHE A 192 -8.94 12.00 -4.74
N ILE A 193 -7.63 11.79 -4.60
CA ILE A 193 -6.66 12.89 -4.54
C ILE A 193 -6.40 13.36 -5.98
N PRO A 194 -6.75 14.60 -6.33
CA PRO A 194 -6.57 15.08 -7.68
C PRO A 194 -5.09 15.31 -7.99
N VAL A 195 -4.63 14.78 -9.12
CA VAL A 195 -3.24 14.91 -9.60
C VAL A 195 -3.14 15.59 -10.97
N TYR A 196 -4.27 16.10 -11.49
CA TYR A 196 -4.34 16.75 -12.80
C TYR A 196 -4.14 18.25 -12.71
N LYS A 197 -3.38 18.82 -13.66
CA LYS A 197 -3.25 20.27 -13.81
C LYS A 197 -4.63 20.91 -14.02
N GLY A 198 -4.92 21.98 -13.28
CA GLY A 198 -6.17 22.73 -13.40
C GLY A 198 -7.33 22.23 -12.55
N PHE A 199 -7.10 21.21 -11.71
CA PHE A 199 -8.06 20.79 -10.69
C PHE A 199 -8.10 21.82 -9.55
N LYS A 200 -9.30 22.27 -9.16
CA LYS A 200 -9.47 23.36 -8.17
C LYS A 200 -10.00 22.91 -6.81
N VAL A 201 -10.53 21.69 -6.73
CA VAL A 201 -11.08 21.15 -5.48
C VAL A 201 -9.94 20.59 -4.65
N GLU A 202 -9.74 21.17 -3.47
CA GLU A 202 -8.70 20.74 -2.53
C GLU A 202 -9.06 19.41 -1.83
N PRO A 203 -8.05 18.61 -1.43
CA PRO A 203 -8.27 17.41 -0.65
C PRO A 203 -9.04 17.69 0.66
N ALA A 204 -10.18 17.04 0.82
CA ALA A 204 -11.10 17.33 1.92
C ALA A 204 -10.71 16.67 3.24
N THR A 205 -10.07 15.51 3.20
CA THR A 205 -9.73 14.72 4.39
C THR A 205 -8.29 14.94 4.84
N SER A 206 -7.98 14.62 6.10
CA SER A 206 -6.67 14.86 6.68
C SER A 206 -5.58 13.99 6.05
N MET A 207 -5.83 12.69 5.83
CA MET A 207 -4.88 11.83 5.11
C MET A 207 -4.69 12.29 3.67
N ALA A 208 -5.75 12.70 2.97
CA ALA A 208 -5.63 13.16 1.58
C ALA A 208 -4.75 14.42 1.46
N ARG A 209 -4.86 15.36 2.42
CA ARG A 209 -3.95 16.51 2.51
C ARG A 209 -2.51 16.10 2.79
N ASP A 210 -2.29 15.14 3.70
CA ASP A 210 -0.94 14.66 3.99
C ASP A 210 -0.31 13.95 2.80
N ILE A 211 -1.04 13.07 2.11
CA ILE A 211 -0.60 12.42 0.89
C ILE A 211 -0.25 13.46 -0.19
N SER A 212 -1.09 14.48 -0.37
CA SER A 212 -0.79 15.57 -1.32
C SER A 212 0.55 16.25 -1.03
N LYS A 213 0.91 16.47 0.25
CA LYS A 213 2.24 17.00 0.62
C LYS A 213 3.37 16.08 0.19
N PHE A 214 3.24 14.76 0.38
CA PHE A 214 4.24 13.79 -0.08
C PHE A 214 4.37 13.77 -1.62
N VAL A 215 3.24 13.84 -2.34
CA VAL A 215 3.23 13.91 -3.81
C VAL A 215 3.94 15.16 -4.31
N VAL A 216 3.55 16.34 -3.80
CA VAL A 216 4.15 17.64 -4.18
C VAL A 216 5.65 17.68 -3.86
N ALA A 217 6.07 17.07 -2.74
CA ALA A 217 7.47 17.01 -2.35
C ALA A 217 8.29 15.95 -3.12
N GLY A 218 7.67 15.16 -4.01
CA GLY A 218 8.34 14.06 -4.71
C GLY A 218 8.77 12.91 -3.79
N LYS A 219 8.14 12.79 -2.62
CA LYS A 219 8.45 11.79 -1.59
C LYS A 219 7.51 10.59 -1.68
N THR A 220 7.49 9.96 -2.85
CA THR A 220 6.62 8.84 -3.16
C THR A 220 7.41 7.59 -3.52
N LEU A 221 6.85 6.44 -3.16
CA LEU A 221 7.33 5.12 -3.53
C LEU A 221 6.39 4.52 -4.58
N GLU A 222 6.98 3.87 -5.58
CA GLU A 222 6.24 3.22 -6.66
C GLU A 222 5.50 1.98 -6.18
N TRP A 223 4.33 1.71 -6.77
CA TRP A 223 3.61 0.45 -6.63
C TRP A 223 4.13 -0.62 -7.59
N ILE A 224 5.23 -1.27 -7.19
CA ILE A 224 5.83 -2.40 -7.89
C ILE A 224 4.94 -3.65 -7.86
N ASN A 225 4.03 -3.76 -6.88
CA ASN A 225 3.06 -4.87 -6.80
C ASN A 225 2.16 -5.02 -8.05
N THR A 226 2.01 -3.97 -8.87
CA THR A 226 1.32 -4.02 -10.17
C THR A 226 2.00 -4.93 -11.18
N TYR A 227 3.30 -5.20 -11.00
CA TYR A 227 4.12 -6.08 -11.83
C TYR A 227 4.20 -7.52 -11.32
N TYR A 228 3.60 -7.82 -10.16
CA TYR A 228 3.68 -9.16 -9.60
C TYR A 228 3.00 -10.17 -10.54
N PRO A 229 3.58 -11.38 -10.70
CA PRO A 229 2.92 -12.48 -11.38
C PRO A 229 1.53 -12.74 -10.79
N ALA A 230 0.61 -13.18 -11.65
CA ALA A 230 -0.73 -13.55 -11.19
C ALA A 230 -0.65 -14.65 -10.12
N GLY A 231 -1.43 -14.50 -9.04
CA GLY A 231 -1.42 -15.42 -7.90
C GLY A 231 -0.29 -15.18 -6.89
N LEU A 232 0.79 -14.46 -7.25
CA LEU A 232 1.93 -14.25 -6.36
C LEU A 232 1.53 -13.57 -5.04
N GLN A 233 0.64 -12.58 -5.10
CA GLN A 233 0.15 -11.89 -3.89
C GLN A 233 -0.53 -12.86 -2.92
N GLU A 234 -1.31 -13.82 -3.42
CA GLU A 234 -1.95 -14.82 -2.58
C GLU A 234 -0.93 -15.83 -2.05
N THR A 235 -0.02 -16.34 -2.89
CA THR A 235 1.05 -17.25 -2.47
C THR A 235 1.93 -16.63 -1.38
N VAL A 236 2.45 -15.43 -1.59
CA VAL A 236 3.33 -14.76 -0.63
C VAL A 236 2.54 -14.30 0.60
N GLY A 237 1.39 -13.65 0.41
CA GLY A 237 0.58 -13.09 1.49
C GLY A 237 -0.05 -14.15 2.37
N LYS A 238 -0.88 -15.01 1.79
CA LYS A 238 -1.71 -15.99 2.51
C LYS A 238 -0.91 -17.20 3.00
N VAL A 239 0.08 -17.65 2.23
CA VAL A 239 0.84 -18.85 2.60
C VAL A 239 2.06 -18.45 3.42
N SER A 240 2.99 -17.67 2.88
CA SER A 240 4.29 -17.43 3.54
C SER A 240 4.22 -16.38 4.66
N MET A 241 3.65 -15.21 4.37
CA MET A 241 3.66 -14.08 5.31
C MET A 241 2.75 -14.32 6.51
N GLN A 242 1.57 -14.91 6.33
CA GLN A 242 0.69 -15.28 7.45
C GLN A 242 1.29 -16.40 8.32
N GLN A 243 2.00 -17.36 7.73
CA GLN A 243 2.76 -18.36 8.50
C GLN A 243 3.88 -17.71 9.31
N TYR A 244 4.62 -16.77 8.73
CA TYR A 244 5.66 -16.03 9.45
C TYR A 244 5.07 -15.15 10.56
N PHE A 245 3.95 -14.48 10.28
CA PHE A 245 3.20 -13.69 11.26
C PHE A 245 2.81 -14.53 12.49
N THR A 246 2.52 -15.83 12.30
CA THR A 246 2.10 -16.76 13.36
C THR A 246 3.19 -17.73 13.82
N ASP A 247 4.46 -17.40 13.55
CA ASP A 247 5.64 -18.15 14.00
C ASP A 247 5.69 -19.61 13.51
N LYS A 248 5.03 -19.91 12.39
CA LYS A 248 5.01 -21.25 11.79
C LYS A 248 6.22 -21.54 10.90
N ILE A 249 6.88 -20.49 10.41
CA ILE A 249 8.09 -20.60 9.60
C ILE A 249 9.13 -19.61 10.10
N THR A 250 10.42 -19.89 9.86
CA THR A 250 11.50 -18.98 10.20
C THR A 250 11.62 -17.85 9.18
N SER A 251 12.45 -16.84 9.47
CA SER A 251 12.80 -15.78 8.52
C SER A 251 13.51 -16.32 7.28
N ALA A 252 14.36 -17.34 7.45
CA ALA A 252 15.04 -18.00 6.34
C ALA A 252 14.04 -18.76 5.44
N ASP A 253 13.07 -19.43 6.05
CA ASP A 253 11.99 -20.10 5.32
C ASP A 253 11.11 -19.09 4.57
N LEU A 254 10.80 -17.94 5.19
CA LEU A 254 10.06 -16.86 4.51
C LEU A 254 10.82 -16.34 3.29
N ALA A 255 12.12 -16.02 3.44
CA ALA A 255 12.96 -15.56 2.34
C ALA A 255 12.98 -16.58 1.19
N LYS A 256 13.15 -17.86 1.52
CA LYS A 256 13.11 -18.95 0.56
C LYS A 256 11.75 -19.07 -0.12
N ALA A 257 10.65 -19.01 0.63
CA ALA A 257 9.31 -19.13 0.09
C ALA A 257 8.97 -17.98 -0.88
N ILE A 258 9.41 -16.75 -0.58
CA ILE A 258 9.26 -15.62 -1.50
C ILE A 258 10.08 -15.86 -2.78
N GLN A 259 11.35 -16.26 -2.66
CA GLN A 259 12.18 -16.57 -3.83
C GLN A 259 11.56 -17.67 -4.70
N ASP A 260 11.10 -18.76 -4.08
CA ASP A 260 10.49 -19.89 -4.78
C ASP A 260 9.17 -19.48 -5.47
N ALA A 261 8.38 -18.59 -4.87
CA ALA A 261 7.16 -18.06 -5.49
C ALA A 261 7.43 -17.22 -6.75
N TRP A 262 8.57 -16.52 -6.81
CA TRP A 262 8.98 -15.73 -7.97
C TRP A 262 9.66 -16.56 -9.07
N LYS A 263 10.42 -17.58 -8.68
CA LYS A 263 11.30 -18.33 -9.59
C LYS A 263 10.53 -18.93 -10.75
N GLY A 264 10.99 -18.67 -11.97
CA GLY A 264 10.37 -19.14 -13.22
C GLY A 264 9.12 -18.37 -13.66
N SER A 265 8.72 -17.32 -12.93
CA SER A 265 7.57 -16.50 -13.34
C SER A 265 7.81 -15.76 -14.66
N VAL A 266 6.77 -15.63 -15.47
CA VAL A 266 6.82 -14.87 -16.73
C VAL A 266 7.06 -13.39 -16.43
N LYS A 267 8.09 -12.82 -17.05
CA LYS A 267 8.51 -11.42 -16.88
C LYS A 267 7.59 -10.44 -17.63
N THR A 268 6.32 -10.38 -17.26
CA THR A 268 5.32 -9.51 -17.90
C THR A 268 5.69 -8.03 -17.81
N TRP A 269 6.44 -7.62 -16.78
CA TRP A 269 7.00 -6.27 -16.66
C TRP A 269 8.07 -5.93 -17.69
N ARG A 270 8.60 -6.93 -18.40
CA ARG A 270 9.48 -6.75 -19.58
C ARG A 270 8.71 -6.84 -20.91
N GLY A 271 7.38 -6.85 -20.87
CA GLY A 271 6.53 -6.99 -22.07
C GLY A 271 6.48 -8.42 -22.62
N VAL A 272 6.97 -9.41 -21.88
CA VAL A 272 6.86 -10.83 -22.27
C VAL A 272 5.40 -11.25 -22.16
N LYS A 273 4.85 -11.77 -23.26
CA LYS A 273 3.48 -12.29 -23.30
C LYS A 273 3.40 -13.60 -22.51
N LYS A 274 2.29 -13.80 -21.79
CA LYS A 274 1.93 -15.08 -21.18
C LYS A 274 1.55 -16.10 -22.25
#